data_AF-A0A2A4UUN2-F1
#
_entry.id   AF-A0A2A4UUN2-F1
#
_cell.length_a   1.000
_cell.length_b   1.000
_cell.length_c   1.000
_cell.angle_alpha   90.00
_cell.angle_beta   90.00
_cell.angle_gamma   90.00
#
_symmetry.space_group_name_H-M   'P 1'
#
loop_
_entity.id
_entity.type
_entity.pdbx_description
1 polymer ?
#
loop_
_entity_poly.entity_id
_entity_poly.type
_entity_poly.pdbx_seq_one_letter_code
_entity_poly.pdbx_strand_id
1 'polypeptide(L)'
;MAIIAVVTKKLIKDHSTNMMLFYGNLLIIILCLGPTVLYWQMPSLFQFMLIAGLGFTAYGSQVFMVQAYRYGDVTVVTPFEYVRLIFVAIAGFIMFGEVPDIWTVLGVGIICGATLFIVLREARKKQRKKEV
;
A
#
# COMPACT_ATOMS: atom_id res chain seq x y z
N MET A 1 -7.17 2.46 6.85
CA MET A 1 -5.86 3.10 6.61
C MET A 1 -5.57 4.30 7.52
N ALA A 2 -6.50 5.24 7.73
CA ALA A 2 -6.23 6.44 8.56
C ALA A 2 -5.68 6.14 9.97
N ILE A 3 -6.26 5.17 10.70
CA ILE A 3 -5.78 4.77 12.03
C ILE A 3 -4.36 4.20 11.95
N ILE A 4 -4.11 3.29 10.99
CA ILE A 4 -2.80 2.67 10.78
C ILE A 4 -1.76 3.74 10.46
N ALA A 5 -2.03 4.65 9.52
CA ALA A 5 -1.10 5.71 9.15
C ALA A 5 -0.74 6.64 10.31
N VAL A 6 -1.71 7.01 11.15
CA VAL A 6 -1.49 7.84 12.34
C VAL A 6 -0.67 7.09 13.40
N VAL A 7 -1.00 5.82 13.67
CA VAL A 7 -0.28 4.96 14.62
C VAL A 7 1.15 4.73 14.14
N THR A 8 1.35 4.41 12.86
CA THR A 8 2.65 4.27 12.22
C THR A 8 3.47 5.55 12.32
N LYS A 9 2.89 6.72 12.01
CA LYS A 9 3.61 7.99 12.14
C LYS A 9 4.02 8.31 13.59
N LYS A 10 3.22 7.88 14.57
CA LYS A 10 3.54 8.02 15.99
C LYS A 10 4.68 7.07 16.41
N LEU A 11 4.65 5.82 15.96
CA LEU A 11 5.65 4.78 16.29
C LEU A 11 7.01 5.01 15.60
N ILE A 12 7.04 5.59 14.40
CA ILE A 12 8.29 5.90 13.69
C ILE A 12 9.16 6.93 14.43
N LYS A 13 8.56 7.74 15.31
CA LYS A 13 9.29 8.75 16.05
C LYS A 13 10.24 8.15 17.09
N ASP A 14 9.84 7.05 17.71
CA ASP A 14 10.53 6.45 18.85
C ASP A 14 11.24 5.12 18.50
N HIS A 15 10.88 4.48 17.38
CA HIS A 15 11.40 3.16 17.00
C HIS A 15 12.01 3.15 15.60
N SER A 16 13.02 2.27 15.39
CA SER A 16 13.62 2.05 14.08
C SER A 16 12.63 1.39 13.11
N THR A 17 12.69 1.75 11.83
CA THR A 17 11.88 1.19 10.74
C THR A 17 11.88 -0.34 10.76
N ASN A 18 13.05 -0.96 10.95
CA ASN A 18 13.20 -2.41 10.97
C ASN A 18 12.46 -3.07 12.13
N MET A 19 12.39 -2.38 13.29
CA MET A 19 11.71 -2.88 14.48
C MET A 19 10.19 -2.94 14.24
N MET A 20 9.60 -1.89 13.68
CA MET A 20 8.17 -1.88 13.34
C MET A 20 7.79 -2.95 12.33
N LEU A 21 8.59 -3.11 11.27
CA LEU A 21 8.36 -4.15 10.27
C LEU A 21 8.49 -5.54 10.87
N PHE A 22 9.48 -5.75 11.74
CA PHE A 22 9.68 -7.03 12.40
C PHE A 22 8.49 -7.43 13.27
N TYR A 23 8.04 -6.57 14.18
CA TYR A 23 6.91 -6.89 15.05
C TYR A 23 5.58 -7.00 14.29
N GLY A 24 5.36 -6.17 13.27
CA GLY A 24 4.18 -6.26 12.41
C GLY A 24 4.09 -7.61 11.68
N ASN A 25 5.19 -8.06 11.09
CA ASN A 25 5.23 -9.35 10.40
C ASN A 25 5.24 -10.54 11.38
N LEU A 26 5.85 -10.40 12.56
CA LEU A 26 5.80 -11.43 13.60
C LEU A 26 4.37 -11.70 14.07
N LEU A 27 3.56 -10.64 14.26
CA LEU A 27 2.15 -10.79 14.61
C LEU A 27 1.38 -11.55 13.52
N ILE A 28 1.62 -11.24 12.25
CA ILE A 28 0.99 -11.93 11.12
C ILE A 28 1.38 -13.41 11.13
N ILE A 29 2.65 -13.74 11.35
CA ILE A 29 3.12 -15.13 11.44
C ILE A 29 2.37 -15.89 12.56
N ILE A 30 2.25 -15.30 13.75
CA ILE A 30 1.55 -15.93 14.88
C ILE A 30 0.07 -16.16 14.56
N LEU A 31 -0.61 -15.17 13.97
CA LEU A 31 -2.02 -15.28 13.59
C LEU A 31 -2.24 -16.33 12.49
N CYS A 32 -1.35 -16.38 11.50
CA CYS A 32 -1.42 -17.35 10.42
C CYS A 32 -1.04 -18.77 10.86
N LEU A 33 -0.29 -18.94 11.95
CA LEU A 33 0.18 -20.25 12.43
C LEU A 33 -0.97 -21.21 12.75
N GLY A 34 -2.05 -20.72 13.35
CA GLY A 34 -3.23 -21.53 13.67
C GLY A 34 -3.86 -22.21 12.45
N PRO A 35 -4.33 -21.43 11.45
CA PRO A 35 -4.87 -21.98 10.19
C PRO A 35 -3.86 -22.84 9.44
N THR A 36 -2.58 -22.45 9.48
CA THR A 36 -1.48 -23.16 8.79
C THR A 36 -1.33 -24.59 9.29
N VAL A 37 -1.43 -24.83 10.60
CA VAL A 37 -1.32 -26.18 11.18
C VAL A 37 -2.50 -27.07 10.79
N LEU A 38 -3.70 -26.49 10.64
CA LEU A 38 -4.92 -27.25 10.35
C LEU A 38 -5.08 -27.61 8.87
N TYR A 39 -4.59 -26.76 7.97
CA TYR A 39 -4.83 -26.88 6.51
C TYR A 39 -3.54 -26.84 5.68
N TRP A 40 -2.41 -27.29 6.25
CA TRP A 40 -1.12 -27.26 5.58
C TRP A 40 -1.14 -28.03 4.26
N GLN A 41 -0.77 -27.36 3.17
CA GLN A 41 -0.56 -27.97 1.87
C GLN A 41 0.85 -27.65 1.40
N MET A 42 1.61 -28.67 1.01
CA MET A 42 2.99 -28.48 0.58
C MET A 42 3.02 -27.81 -0.80
N PRO A 43 3.62 -26.61 -0.91
CA PRO A 43 3.65 -25.90 -2.18
C PRO A 43 4.60 -26.60 -3.15
N SER A 44 4.24 -26.62 -4.43
CA SER A 44 5.16 -26.99 -5.51
C SER A 44 6.32 -25.98 -5.62
N LEU A 45 7.42 -26.37 -6.27
CA LEU A 45 8.58 -25.48 -6.46
C LEU A 45 8.19 -24.16 -7.16
N PHE A 46 7.26 -24.23 -8.11
CA PHE A 46 6.74 -23.05 -8.79
C PHE A 46 5.95 -22.13 -7.85
N GLN A 47 5.03 -22.70 -7.05
CA GLN A 47 4.29 -21.93 -6.04
C GLN A 47 5.23 -21.33 -4.99
N PHE A 48 6.27 -22.06 -4.59
CA PHE A 48 7.28 -21.56 -3.66
C PHE A 48 8.03 -20.34 -4.21
N MET A 49 8.43 -20.37 -5.50
CA MET A 49 9.05 -19.21 -6.16
C MET A 49 8.10 -18.00 -6.21
N LEU A 50 6.82 -18.21 -6.51
CA LEU A 50 5.81 -17.15 -6.49
C LEU A 50 5.63 -16.56 -5.08
N ILE A 51 5.56 -17.39 -4.05
CA ILE A 51 5.44 -16.96 -2.65
C ILE A 51 6.68 -16.17 -2.23
N ALA A 52 7.89 -16.61 -2.61
CA ALA A 52 9.12 -15.89 -2.33
C ALA A 52 9.15 -14.52 -3.03
N GLY A 53 8.72 -14.44 -4.30
CA GLY A 53 8.58 -13.18 -5.04
C GLY A 53 7.57 -12.23 -4.40
N LEU A 54 6.42 -12.75 -3.96
CA LEU A 54 5.41 -11.99 -3.22
C LEU A 54 5.98 -11.47 -1.91
N GLY A 55 6.69 -12.30 -1.14
CA GLY A 55 7.33 -11.89 0.11
C GLY A 55 8.33 -10.76 -0.09
N PHE A 56 9.21 -10.88 -1.09
CA PHE A 56 10.21 -9.85 -1.39
C PHE A 56 9.58 -8.51 -1.82
N THR A 57 8.61 -8.55 -2.73
CA THR A 57 7.92 -7.35 -3.21
C THR A 57 7.05 -6.72 -2.11
N ALA A 58 6.37 -7.52 -1.30
CA ALA A 58 5.58 -7.04 -0.16
C ALA A 58 6.47 -6.38 0.90
N TYR A 59 7.60 -7.00 1.25
CA TYR A 59 8.57 -6.40 2.18
C TYR A 59 9.11 -5.07 1.65
N GLY A 60 9.55 -5.03 0.38
CA GLY A 60 9.99 -3.79 -0.27
C GLY A 60 8.91 -2.71 -0.24
N SER A 61 7.66 -3.06 -0.58
CA SER A 61 6.52 -2.14 -0.52
C SER A 61 6.29 -1.59 0.89
N GLN A 62 6.39 -2.43 1.93
CA GLN A 62 6.23 -2.00 3.32
C GLN A 62 7.36 -1.04 3.75
N VAL A 63 8.61 -1.34 3.40
CA VAL A 63 9.76 -0.46 3.67
C VAL A 63 9.55 0.91 3.04
N PHE A 64 9.22 0.94 1.74
CA PHE A 64 8.97 2.21 1.04
C PHE A 64 7.81 3.00 1.64
N MET A 65 6.74 2.32 2.06
CA MET A 65 5.59 2.96 2.67
C MET A 65 5.93 3.58 4.04
N VAL A 66 6.66 2.85 4.90
CA VAL A 66 7.11 3.38 6.20
C VAL A 66 8.03 4.59 6.00
N GLN A 67 8.94 4.53 5.02
CA GLN A 67 9.81 5.66 4.69
C GLN A 67 9.01 6.85 4.12
N ALA A 68 8.01 6.62 3.27
CA ALA A 68 7.12 7.67 2.77
C ALA A 68 6.38 8.38 3.92
N TYR A 69 5.90 7.63 4.91
CA TYR A 69 5.27 8.21 6.11
C TYR A 69 6.24 8.91 7.06
N ARG A 70 7.53 8.53 7.04
CA ARG A 70 8.59 9.13 7.85
C ARG A 70 9.00 10.52 7.34
N TYR A 71 9.19 10.65 6.03
CA TYR A 71 9.65 11.89 5.40
C TYR A 71 8.52 12.77 4.86
N GLY A 72 7.36 12.19 4.57
CA GLY A 72 6.19 12.86 4.02
C GLY A 72 5.11 13.17 5.06
N ASP A 73 4.27 14.16 4.75
CA ASP A 73 3.04 14.34 5.49
C ASP A 73 2.02 13.29 5.11
N VAL A 74 1.33 12.72 6.10
CA VAL A 74 0.34 11.64 5.91
C VAL A 74 -0.73 12.09 4.92
N THR A 75 -1.14 13.36 4.99
CA THR A 75 -2.11 13.97 4.09
C THR A 75 -1.68 13.93 2.62
N VAL A 76 -0.38 14.00 2.36
CA VAL A 76 0.20 13.95 1.00
C VAL A 76 0.35 12.50 0.51
N VAL A 77 0.68 11.57 1.41
CA VAL A 77 0.87 10.14 1.06
C VAL A 77 -0.48 9.43 0.84
N THR A 78 -1.52 9.80 1.60
CA THR A 78 -2.85 9.21 1.51
C THR A 78 -3.44 9.20 0.08
N PRO A 79 -3.39 10.29 -0.71
CA PRO A 79 -3.93 10.28 -2.08
C PRO A 79 -3.21 9.29 -3.02
N PHE A 80 -1.94 8.96 -2.79
CA PHE A 80 -1.22 7.98 -3.61
C PHE A 80 -1.75 6.55 -3.45
N GLU A 81 -2.33 6.21 -2.29
CA GLU A 81 -2.96 4.90 -2.10
C GLU A 81 -4.15 4.69 -3.05
N TYR A 82 -4.88 5.75 -3.40
CA TYR A 82 -5.97 5.65 -4.38
C TYR A 82 -5.44 5.48 -5.79
N VAL A 83 -4.29 6.08 -6.13
CA VAL A 83 -3.65 5.87 -7.45
C VAL A 83 -3.24 4.41 -7.62
N ARG A 84 -2.77 3.77 -6.54
CA ARG A 84 -2.42 2.35 -6.55
C ARG A 84 -3.59 1.48 -7.01
N LEU A 85 -4.85 1.82 -6.68
CA LEU A 85 -6.03 1.06 -7.11
C LEU A 85 -6.17 1.03 -8.64
N ILE A 86 -5.83 2.12 -9.32
CA ILE A 86 -5.86 2.19 -10.79
C ILE A 86 -4.83 1.22 -11.37
N PHE A 87 -3.60 1.22 -10.83
CA PHE A 87 -2.57 0.28 -11.26
C PHE A 87 -2.97 -1.18 -11.00
N VAL A 88 -3.61 -1.46 -9.87
CA VAL A 88 -4.13 -2.80 -9.57
C VAL A 88 -5.22 -3.20 -10.57
N ALA A 89 -6.14 -2.31 -10.92
CA ALA A 89 -7.18 -2.59 -11.91
C ALA A 89 -6.59 -2.88 -13.30
N ILE A 90 -5.60 -2.07 -13.74
CA ILE A 90 -4.90 -2.29 -15.01
C ILE A 90 -4.14 -3.62 -14.99
N ALA A 91 -3.42 -3.91 -13.90
CA ALA A 91 -2.71 -5.18 -13.75
C ALA A 91 -3.68 -6.38 -13.71
N GLY A 92 -4.84 -6.22 -13.10
CA GLY A 92 -5.93 -7.20 -13.07
C GLY A 92 -6.41 -7.55 -14.47
N PHE A 93 -6.73 -6.53 -15.26
CA PHE A 93 -7.12 -6.68 -16.66
C PHE A 93 -6.04 -7.37 -17.49
N ILE A 94 -4.77 -6.96 -17.36
CA ILE A 94 -3.66 -7.50 -18.17
C ILE A 94 -3.30 -8.93 -17.77
N MET A 95 -3.20 -9.23 -16.48
CA MET A 95 -2.72 -10.55 -16.01
C MET A 95 -3.83 -11.60 -15.96
N PHE A 96 -5.07 -11.20 -15.63
CA PHE A 96 -6.18 -12.14 -15.40
C PHE A 96 -7.29 -12.02 -16.44
N GLY A 97 -7.22 -11.06 -17.38
CA GLY A 97 -8.23 -10.88 -18.41
C GLY A 97 -9.58 -10.38 -17.88
N GLU A 98 -9.61 -9.82 -16.67
CA GLU A 98 -10.83 -9.28 -16.05
C GLU A 98 -11.31 -8.04 -16.81
N VAL A 99 -12.21 -8.23 -17.78
CA VAL A 99 -12.77 -7.12 -18.58
C VAL A 99 -13.51 -6.17 -17.65
N PRO A 100 -13.07 -4.91 -17.51
CA PRO A 100 -13.71 -3.95 -16.63
C PRO A 100 -15.08 -3.55 -17.21
N ASP A 101 -16.13 -3.72 -16.40
CA ASP A 101 -17.48 -3.24 -16.72
C ASP A 101 -17.54 -1.69 -16.73
N ILE A 102 -18.60 -1.12 -17.32
CA ILE A 102 -18.90 0.32 -17.35
C ILE A 102 -18.73 0.95 -15.96
N TRP A 103 -19.18 0.26 -14.92
CA TRP A 103 -19.08 0.75 -13.54
C TRP A 103 -17.63 0.83 -13.04
N THR A 104 -16.78 -0.12 -13.44
CA THR A 104 -15.35 -0.11 -13.12
C THR A 104 -14.65 1.06 -13.81
N VAL A 105 -14.97 1.31 -15.09
CA VAL A 105 -14.42 2.43 -15.85
C VAL A 105 -14.84 3.78 -15.26
N LEU A 106 -16.11 3.93 -14.88
CA LEU A 106 -16.62 5.12 -14.18
C LEU A 106 -15.90 5.33 -12.84
N GLY A 107 -15.78 4.27 -12.04
CA GLY A 107 -15.08 4.31 -10.75
C GLY A 107 -13.62 4.76 -10.90
N VAL A 108 -12.91 4.19 -11.88
CA VAL A 108 -11.53 4.60 -12.20
C VAL A 108 -11.47 6.08 -12.59
N GLY A 109 -12.39 6.57 -13.41
CA GLY A 109 -12.46 7.98 -13.79
C GLY A 109 -12.64 8.91 -12.60
N ILE A 110 -13.53 8.56 -11.65
CA ILE A 110 -13.75 9.34 -10.42
C ILE A 110 -12.49 9.35 -9.54
N ILE A 111 -11.85 8.19 -9.36
CA ILE A 111 -10.62 8.08 -8.55
C ILE A 111 -9.51 8.93 -9.18
N CYS A 112 -9.27 8.80 -10.49
CA CYS A 112 -8.30 9.61 -11.22
C CYS A 112 -8.55 11.12 -11.06
N GLY A 113 -9.81 11.56 -11.25
CA GLY A 113 -10.19 12.95 -11.14
C GLY A 113 -10.00 13.51 -9.72
N ALA A 114 -10.41 12.74 -8.71
CA ALA A 114 -10.25 13.13 -7.31
C ALA A 114 -8.78 13.22 -6.91
N THR A 115 -7.96 12.24 -7.28
CA THR A 115 -6.52 12.27 -7.00
C THR A 115 -5.84 13.46 -7.68
N LEU A 116 -6.11 13.69 -8.97
CA LEU A 116 -5.54 14.83 -9.70
C LEU A 116 -5.94 16.16 -9.05
N PHE A 117 -7.21 16.30 -8.65
CA PHE A 117 -7.72 17.48 -7.97
C PHE A 117 -7.00 17.73 -6.63
N ILE A 118 -6.80 16.68 -5.82
CA ILE A 118 -6.09 16.79 -4.53
C ILE A 118 -4.64 17.23 -4.75
N VAL A 119 -3.93 16.61 -5.69
CA VAL A 119 -2.53 16.94 -5.98
C VAL A 119 -2.38 18.39 -6.46
N LEU A 120 -3.25 18.84 -7.39
CA LEU A 120 -3.24 20.22 -7.87
C LEU A 120 -3.57 21.22 -6.76
N ARG A 121 -4.52 20.88 -5.86
CA ARG A 121 -4.89 21.72 -4.73
C ARG A 121 -3.74 21.85 -3.72
N GLU A 122 -3.05 20.76 -3.41
CA GLU A 122 -1.88 20.80 -2.52
C GLU A 122 -0.70 21.56 -3.13
N ALA A 123 -0.44 21.39 -4.43
CA ALA A 123 0.60 22.13 -5.14
C ALA A 123 0.37 23.66 -5.07
N ARG A 124 -0.86 24.12 -5.30
CA ARG A 124 -1.25 25.53 -5.16
C ARG A 124 -1.11 26.04 -3.73
N LYS A 125 -1.50 25.24 -2.73
CA LYS A 125 -1.39 25.62 -1.31
C LYS A 125 0.08 25.75 -0.86
N LYS A 126 0.98 24.94 -1.42
CA LYS A 126 2.43 24.99 -1.15
C LYS A 126 3.11 26.20 -1.80
N GLN A 127 2.64 26.64 -2.98
CA GLN A 127 3.13 27.88 -3.64
C GLN A 127 2.73 29.14 -2.86
N ARG A 128 1.47 29.24 -2.43
CA ARG A 128 0.99 30.41 -1.66
C ARG A 128 1.67 30.57 -0.30
N LYS A 129 2.21 29.50 0.29
CA LYS A 129 2.96 29.53 1.56
C LYS A 129 4.43 29.95 1.40
N LYS A 130 4.93 30.07 0.16
CA LYS A 130 6.27 30.58 -0.17
C LYS A 130 6.29 32.08 -0.49
N GLU A 131 5.12 32.66 -0.77
CA GLU A 131 4.96 34.09 -1.14
C GLU A 131 4.57 34.98 0.06
N VAL A 132 4.28 34.39 1.23
CA VAL A 132 4.02 35.08 2.51
C VAL A 132 5.18 34.79 3.44
#